data_AF-A3MWR4-F1
#
_entry.id   AF-A3MWR4-F1
#
_cell.length_a   1.000
_cell.length_b   1.000
_cell.length_c   1.000
_cell.angle_alpha   90.00
_cell.angle_beta   90.00
_cell.angle_gamma   90.00
#
_symmetry.space_group_name_H-M   'P 1'
#
loop_
_entity.id
_entity.type
_entity.pdbx_description
1 polymer ?
#
loop_
_entity_poly.entity_id
_entity_poly.type
_entity_poly.pdbx_seq_one_letter_code
_entity_poly.pdbx_strand_id
1 'polypeptide(L)'
;MQIRIDGRVEEVKTIEELEQLCKKLREELQGGGCQYHSWYIRVPPDRLLAILKKAFMKYSQGVLAVSEVISEYLEENKLSKSLSRVITPTLSSLGLMAGGKFTAAAVELGRLLAEGRSEEAFEKLRQLVMRNCVLREVLENVGDCAELEKVVASVLAAYGKSVRFDELKYTAELIKLIEPRCSGCEFKCVTPEKIAACTQRLVQIATPHMRELFEKLDISLLPEHLDYVQIARDAYSINVKGTAKQIGMLLIAEPVETAEPQRLKNTLAKLDEKIVEGVYEVYVKIVPIIEGGGGGCRSLKLLVEVVRGDLERASKLVKASS
;
A
#
# COMPACT_ATOMS: atom_id res chain seq x y z
N MET A 1 13.86 -38.74 25.34
CA MET A 1 12.82 -37.69 25.33
C MET A 1 12.28 -37.58 23.92
N GLN A 2 10.96 -37.52 23.73
CA GLN A 2 10.36 -37.30 22.42
C GLN A 2 9.87 -35.85 22.32
N ILE A 3 10.24 -35.16 21.24
CA ILE A 3 9.89 -33.76 20.99
C ILE A 3 9.10 -33.71 19.69
N ARG A 4 7.96 -33.01 19.67
CA ARG A 4 7.14 -32.86 18.46
C ARG A 4 7.35 -31.49 17.83
N ILE A 5 7.73 -31.46 16.56
CA ILE A 5 8.03 -30.24 15.79
C ILE A 5 7.29 -30.35 14.46
N ASP A 6 6.38 -29.41 14.18
CA ASP A 6 5.58 -29.37 12.94
C ASP A 6 4.98 -30.74 12.54
N GLY A 7 4.32 -31.39 13.50
CA GLY A 7 3.71 -32.71 13.30
C GLY A 7 4.67 -33.90 13.32
N ARG A 8 5.98 -33.70 13.15
CA ARG A 8 7.03 -34.73 13.22
C ARG A 8 7.46 -35.00 14.66
N VAL A 9 7.79 -36.25 14.98
CA VAL A 9 8.30 -36.64 16.30
C VAL A 9 9.80 -36.91 16.17
N GLU A 10 10.60 -36.11 16.85
CA GLU A 10 12.05 -36.25 16.98
C GLU A 10 12.37 -36.94 18.31
N GLU A 11 13.21 -37.98 18.28
CA GLU A 11 13.63 -38.70 19.47
C GLU A 11 15.03 -38.23 19.89
N VAL A 12 15.14 -37.70 21.11
CA VAL A 12 16.39 -37.18 21.70
C VAL A 12 16.80 -38.07 22.88
N LYS A 13 17.94 -38.74 22.78
CA LYS A 13 18.49 -39.69 23.74
C LYS A 13 19.64 -39.12 24.55
N THR A 14 20.40 -38.16 24.01
CA THR A 14 21.52 -37.50 24.73
C THR A 14 21.44 -35.98 24.73
N ILE A 15 22.30 -35.33 25.53
CA ILE A 15 22.42 -33.87 25.57
C ILE A 15 23.00 -33.34 24.24
N GLU A 16 23.95 -34.04 23.63
CA GLU A 16 24.50 -33.61 22.32
C GLU A 16 23.43 -33.64 21.22
N GLU A 17 22.55 -34.64 21.22
CA GLU A 17 21.43 -34.72 20.28
C GLU A 17 20.43 -33.56 20.48
N LEU A 18 20.22 -33.13 21.73
CA LEU A 18 19.39 -31.95 22.03
C LEU A 18 20.04 -30.66 21.50
N GLU A 19 21.35 -30.50 21.70
CA GLU A 19 22.10 -29.33 21.21
C GLU A 19 22.11 -29.27 19.68
N GLN A 20 22.29 -30.42 19.01
CA GLN A 20 22.23 -30.52 17.55
C GLN A 20 20.83 -30.18 17.02
N LEU A 21 19.76 -30.68 17.65
CA LEU A 21 18.40 -30.35 17.29
C LEU A 21 18.13 -28.85 17.48
N CYS A 22 18.57 -28.26 18.59
CA CYS A 22 18.44 -26.83 18.83
C CYS A 22 19.22 -25.99 17.80
N LYS A 23 20.41 -26.44 17.40
CA LYS A 23 21.21 -25.80 16.36
C LYS A 23 20.52 -25.85 15.00
N LYS A 24 20.03 -27.02 14.60
CA LYS A 24 19.28 -27.21 13.34
C LYS A 24 18.03 -26.34 13.30
N LEU A 25 17.25 -26.30 14.37
CA LEU A 25 16.07 -25.44 14.45
C LEU A 25 16.43 -23.96 14.40
N ARG A 26 17.54 -23.54 15.04
CA ARG A 26 18.03 -22.16 14.91
C ARG A 26 18.44 -21.84 13.49
N GLU A 27 19.13 -22.75 12.80
CA GLU A 27 19.54 -22.58 11.41
C GLU A 27 18.34 -22.52 10.47
N GLU A 28 17.31 -23.35 10.68
CA GLU A 28 16.05 -23.31 9.93
C GLU A 28 15.27 -22.01 10.19
N LEU A 29 15.21 -21.55 11.45
CA LEU A 29 14.59 -20.27 11.81
C LEU A 29 15.38 -19.06 11.25
N GLN A 30 16.72 -19.15 11.17
CA GLN A 30 17.57 -18.08 10.65
C GLN A 30 17.70 -18.11 9.11
N GLY A 31 17.43 -19.24 8.47
CA GLY A 31 17.58 -19.44 7.03
C GLY A 31 16.67 -18.56 6.15
N GLY A 32 15.63 -17.97 6.73
CA GLY A 32 14.69 -17.10 6.03
C GLY A 32 15.11 -15.63 5.94
N GLY A 33 16.25 -15.19 6.48
CA GLY A 33 16.72 -13.80 6.38
C GLY A 33 15.89 -12.75 7.13
N CYS A 34 14.94 -13.15 7.97
CA CYS A 34 14.20 -12.26 8.87
C CYS A 34 14.77 -12.33 10.30
N GLN A 35 14.75 -11.19 11.00
CA GLN A 35 15.41 -10.98 12.30
C GLN A 35 14.43 -11.07 13.48
N TYR A 36 13.18 -10.63 13.28
CA TYR A 36 12.17 -10.56 14.32
C TYR A 36 11.03 -11.54 14.03
N HIS A 37 10.62 -12.32 15.04
CA HIS A 37 9.60 -13.37 14.90
C HIS A 37 8.33 -13.06 15.69
N SER A 38 8.33 -12.00 16.50
CA SER A 38 7.17 -11.58 17.28
C SER A 38 6.34 -10.54 16.54
N TRP A 39 5.01 -10.66 16.61
CA TRP A 39 4.09 -9.58 16.26
C TRP A 39 3.51 -8.97 17.54
N TYR A 40 3.58 -7.65 17.65
CA TYR A 40 2.89 -6.88 18.69
C TYR A 40 2.68 -5.47 18.16
N ILE A 41 1.77 -5.30 17.20
CA ILE A 41 1.49 -3.97 16.63
C ILE A 41 0.20 -3.47 17.26
N ARG A 42 0.32 -2.79 18.40
CA ARG A 42 -0.83 -2.35 19.20
C ARG A 42 -0.91 -0.84 19.37
N VAL A 43 -0.11 -0.11 18.60
CA VAL A 43 -0.09 1.34 18.57
C VAL A 43 -0.53 1.78 17.17
N PRO A 44 -1.47 2.74 17.07
CA PRO A 44 -1.80 3.38 15.80
C PRO A 44 -0.56 3.88 15.05
N PRO A 45 -0.44 3.66 13.72
CA PRO A 45 0.75 4.08 12.97
C PRO A 45 1.05 5.59 13.07
N ASP A 46 0.04 6.45 13.04
CA ASP A 46 0.19 7.90 13.22
C ASP A 46 0.87 8.26 14.55
N ARG A 47 0.47 7.59 15.64
CA ARG A 47 1.08 7.74 16.96
C ARG A 47 2.52 7.24 16.97
N LEU A 48 2.79 6.10 16.31
CA LEU A 48 4.14 5.57 16.17
C LEU A 48 5.05 6.58 15.45
N LEU A 49 4.61 7.14 14.32
CA LEU A 49 5.36 8.15 13.57
C LEU A 49 5.61 9.41 14.41
N ALA A 50 4.61 9.87 15.17
CA ALA A 50 4.76 11.03 16.06
C ALA A 50 5.81 10.78 17.16
N ILE A 51 5.84 9.57 17.74
CA ILE A 51 6.85 9.17 18.72
C ILE A 51 8.24 9.15 18.09
N LEU A 52 8.39 8.63 16.87
CA LEU A 52 9.68 8.61 16.16
C LEU A 52 10.17 10.03 15.84
N LYS A 53 9.28 10.92 15.41
CA LYS A 53 9.60 12.34 15.20
C LYS A 53 10.09 13.00 16.49
N LYS A 54 9.42 12.74 17.63
CA LYS A 54 9.87 13.23 18.95
C LYS A 54 11.20 12.62 19.36
N ALA A 55 11.42 11.33 19.10
CA ALA A 55 12.67 10.64 19.39
C ALA A 55 13.86 11.31 18.70
N PHE A 56 13.72 11.72 17.43
CA PHE A 56 14.73 12.50 16.73
C PHE A 56 15.00 13.86 17.38
N MET A 57 13.95 14.62 17.70
CA MET A 57 14.11 15.93 18.36
C MET A 57 14.85 15.80 19.70
N LYS A 58 14.53 14.77 20.49
CA LYS A 58 15.14 14.49 21.78
C LYS A 58 16.56 13.93 21.66
N TYR A 59 16.83 13.12 20.64
CA TYR A 59 18.17 12.65 20.32
C TYR A 59 19.12 13.82 20.06
N SER A 60 18.66 14.86 19.34
CA SER A 60 19.45 16.08 19.11
C SER A 60 19.76 16.88 20.39
N GLN A 61 18.99 16.66 21.45
CA GLN A 61 19.16 17.24 22.78
C GLN A 61 19.97 16.32 23.73
N GLY A 62 20.48 15.19 23.25
CA GLY A 62 21.25 14.23 24.04
C GLY A 62 20.42 13.18 24.81
N VAL A 63 19.10 13.16 24.64
CA VAL A 63 18.21 12.19 25.29
C VAL A 63 18.15 10.90 24.47
N LEU A 64 18.63 9.80 25.04
CA LEU A 64 18.74 8.50 24.36
C LEU A 64 17.71 7.46 24.86
N ALA A 65 17.11 7.67 26.03
CA ALA A 65 16.25 6.70 26.69
C ALA A 65 14.84 6.69 26.10
N VAL A 66 14.37 5.53 25.65
CA VAL A 66 13.03 5.35 25.08
C VAL A 66 11.93 5.69 26.10
N SER A 67 12.13 5.31 27.37
CA SER A 67 11.17 5.55 28.44
C SER A 67 10.92 7.04 28.68
N GLU A 68 11.95 7.87 28.56
CA GLU A 68 11.87 9.33 28.75
C GLU A 68 11.08 9.98 27.61
N VAL A 69 11.44 9.68 26.36
CA VAL A 69 10.73 10.17 25.17
C VAL A 69 9.26 9.76 25.17
N ILE A 70 8.95 8.51 25.51
CA ILE A 70 7.57 8.03 25.62
C ILE A 70 6.84 8.76 26.74
N SER A 71 7.45 8.93 27.91
CA SER A 71 6.80 9.56 29.06
C SER A 71 6.42 11.00 28.75
N GLU A 72 7.35 11.77 28.17
CA GLU A 72 7.09 13.13 27.73
C GLU A 72 6.03 13.20 26.61
N TYR A 73 6.10 12.29 25.63
CA TYR A 73 5.10 12.24 24.55
C TYR A 73 3.69 12.04 25.12
N LEU A 74 3.54 11.10 26.06
CA LEU A 74 2.26 10.82 26.70
C LEU A 74 1.77 12.01 27.52
N GLU A 75 2.66 12.70 28.23
CA GLU A 75 2.32 13.88 29.03
C GLU A 75 1.84 15.05 28.16
N GLU A 76 2.60 15.41 27.12
CA GLU A 76 2.26 16.49 26.18
C GLU A 76 0.93 16.25 25.47
N ASN A 77 0.60 14.99 25.17
CA ASN A 77 -0.64 14.61 24.49
C ASN A 77 -1.78 14.24 25.45
N LYS A 78 -1.61 14.44 26.77
CA LYS A 78 -2.61 14.10 27.81
C LYS A 78 -3.08 12.64 27.75
N LEU A 79 -2.17 11.73 27.40
CA LEU A 79 -2.41 10.30 27.28
C LEU A 79 -2.00 9.56 28.56
N SER A 80 -2.63 8.40 28.80
CA SER A 80 -2.33 7.60 29.99
C SER A 80 -0.90 7.03 29.96
N LYS A 81 -0.17 7.17 31.08
CA LYS A 81 1.18 6.59 31.26
C LYS A 81 1.21 5.07 31.08
N SER A 82 0.09 4.38 31.29
CA SER A 82 -0.01 2.92 31.10
C SER A 82 0.20 2.49 29.64
N LEU A 83 -0.01 3.39 28.67
CA LEU A 83 0.23 3.12 27.25
C LEU A 83 1.69 2.81 26.92
N SER A 84 2.64 3.22 27.77
CA SER A 84 4.06 2.82 27.67
C SER A 84 4.24 1.30 27.58
N ARG A 85 3.38 0.51 28.25
CA ARG A 85 3.38 -0.96 28.23
C ARG A 85 2.99 -1.55 26.87
N VAL A 86 2.35 -0.76 26.02
CA VAL A 86 1.93 -1.14 24.67
C VAL A 86 2.87 -0.57 23.60
N ILE A 87 3.36 0.66 23.83
CA ILE A 87 4.29 1.34 22.92
C ILE A 87 5.64 0.63 22.87
N THR A 88 6.21 0.31 24.04
CA THR A 88 7.55 -0.29 24.12
C THR A 88 7.64 -1.63 23.37
N PRO A 89 6.71 -2.59 23.55
CA PRO A 89 6.78 -3.84 22.79
C PRO A 89 6.48 -3.66 21.30
N THR A 90 5.71 -2.64 20.91
CA THR A 90 5.48 -2.31 19.50
C THR A 90 6.75 -1.81 18.83
N LEU A 91 7.47 -0.88 19.46
CA LEU A 91 8.78 -0.41 18.99
C LEU A 91 9.78 -1.56 18.89
N SER A 92 9.80 -2.45 19.88
CA SER A 92 10.69 -3.62 19.89
C SER A 92 10.39 -4.58 18.74
N SER A 93 9.10 -4.85 18.47
CA SER A 93 8.69 -5.79 17.41
C SER A 93 9.03 -5.30 16.00
N LEU A 94 9.15 -3.99 15.83
CA LEU A 94 9.56 -3.34 14.58
C LEU A 94 11.07 -3.07 14.49
N GLY A 95 11.85 -3.46 15.49
CA GLY A 95 13.30 -3.18 15.53
C GLY A 95 13.64 -1.69 15.68
N LEU A 96 12.70 -0.88 16.18
CA LEU A 96 12.86 0.57 16.39
C LEU A 96 13.54 0.90 17.72
N MET A 97 13.65 -0.07 18.63
CA MET A 97 14.41 0.06 19.87
C MET A 97 15.21 -1.20 20.19
N ALA A 98 16.32 -1.02 20.90
CA ALA A 98 17.14 -2.09 21.45
C ALA A 98 17.78 -1.61 22.76
N GLY A 99 17.80 -2.46 23.79
CA GLY A 99 18.45 -2.14 25.08
C GLY A 99 17.94 -0.85 25.75
N GLY A 100 16.65 -0.52 25.59
CA GLY A 100 16.03 0.68 26.15
C GLY A 100 16.33 1.99 25.41
N LYS A 101 17.02 1.93 24.26
CA LYS A 101 17.35 3.07 23.40
C LYS A 101 16.72 2.92 22.02
N PHE A 102 16.46 4.04 21.35
CA PHE A 102 16.05 4.03 19.94
C PHE A 102 17.22 3.55 19.07
N THR A 103 16.93 2.78 18.04
CA THR A 103 17.94 2.36 17.06
C THR A 103 18.30 3.52 16.13
N ALA A 104 19.46 3.46 15.47
CA ALA A 104 19.84 4.45 14.46
C ALA A 104 18.78 4.56 13.34
N ALA A 105 18.16 3.45 12.96
CA ALA A 105 17.08 3.43 11.99
C ALA A 105 15.82 4.19 12.47
N ALA A 106 15.48 4.08 13.76
CA ALA A 106 14.36 4.83 14.34
C ALA A 106 14.63 6.34 14.42
N VAL A 107 15.86 6.73 14.77
CA VAL A 107 16.27 8.15 14.79
C VAL A 107 16.23 8.73 13.37
N GLU A 108 16.74 7.99 12.38
CA GLU A 108 16.71 8.40 10.98
C GLU A 108 15.29 8.53 10.42
N LEU A 109 14.40 7.57 10.74
CA LEU A 109 12.98 7.69 10.44
C LEU A 109 12.38 8.97 11.04
N GLY A 110 12.69 9.25 12.31
CA GLY A 110 12.26 10.48 12.98
C GLY A 110 12.75 11.75 12.29
N ARG A 111 13.99 11.75 11.79
CA ARG A 111 14.58 12.85 11.01
C ARG A 111 13.81 13.11 9.72
N LEU A 112 13.58 12.07 8.92
CA LEU A 112 12.84 12.17 7.66
C LEU A 112 11.41 12.71 7.88
N LEU A 113 10.74 12.28 8.94
CA LEU A 113 9.40 12.79 9.32
C LEU A 113 9.43 14.24 9.82
N ALA A 114 10.52 14.67 10.46
CA ALA A 114 10.69 16.06 10.88
C ALA A 114 10.92 16.99 9.68
N GLU A 115 11.64 16.51 8.66
CA GLU A 115 11.93 17.22 7.40
C GLU A 115 10.78 17.18 6.38
N GLY A 116 9.68 16.48 6.67
CA GLY A 116 8.54 16.35 5.75
C GLY A 116 8.76 15.36 4.60
N ARG A 117 9.82 14.54 4.66
CA ARG A 117 10.19 13.53 3.65
C ARG A 117 9.48 12.20 3.92
N SER A 118 8.15 12.24 3.93
CA SER A 118 7.30 11.12 4.35
C SER A 118 7.46 9.88 3.47
N GLU A 119 7.64 10.03 2.16
CA GLU A 119 7.82 8.89 1.25
C GLU A 119 9.07 8.08 1.58
N GLU A 120 10.20 8.76 1.78
CA GLU A 120 11.46 8.11 2.19
C GLU A 120 11.36 7.49 3.59
N ALA A 121 10.61 8.13 4.49
CA ALA A 121 10.33 7.56 5.80
C ALA A 121 9.53 6.25 5.68
N PHE A 122 8.51 6.21 4.82
CA PHE A 122 7.68 5.01 4.63
C PHE A 122 8.45 3.88 3.95
N GLU A 123 9.30 4.18 2.97
CA GLU A 123 10.19 3.19 2.36
C GLU A 123 11.17 2.62 3.39
N LYS A 124 11.76 3.47 4.24
CA LYS A 124 12.63 3.02 5.33
C LYS A 124 11.88 2.15 6.35
N LEU A 125 10.64 2.51 6.67
CA LEU A 125 9.79 1.74 7.58
C LEU A 125 9.42 0.38 6.94
N ARG A 126 9.12 0.35 5.65
CA ARG A 126 8.91 -0.88 4.87
C ARG A 126 10.12 -1.82 4.98
N GLN A 127 11.33 -1.30 4.81
CA GLN A 127 12.56 -2.09 4.95
C GLN A 127 12.74 -2.68 6.35
N LEU A 128 12.32 -1.99 7.41
CA LEU A 128 12.32 -2.53 8.77
C LEU A 128 11.25 -3.61 8.96
N VAL A 129 10.05 -3.38 8.42
CA VAL A 129 8.96 -4.36 8.46
C VAL A 129 9.33 -5.65 7.75
N MET A 130 10.04 -5.59 6.62
CA MET A 130 10.55 -6.77 5.91
C MET A 130 11.54 -7.61 6.72
N ARG A 131 12.11 -7.08 7.81
CA ARG A 131 12.96 -7.84 8.76
C ARG A 131 12.13 -8.59 9.80
N ASN A 132 10.82 -8.34 9.91
CA ASN A 132 9.91 -9.09 10.77
C ASN A 132 9.24 -10.20 9.95
N CYS A 133 9.43 -11.45 10.33
CA CYS A 133 8.95 -12.61 9.56
C CYS A 133 7.43 -12.59 9.38
N VAL A 134 6.68 -12.28 10.46
CA VAL A 134 5.21 -12.25 10.44
C VAL A 134 4.71 -11.16 9.50
N LEU A 135 5.28 -9.95 9.61
CA LEU A 135 4.85 -8.83 8.78
C LEU A 135 5.30 -8.97 7.32
N ARG A 136 6.46 -9.59 7.09
CA ARG A 136 6.93 -9.93 5.74
C ARG A 136 5.97 -10.91 5.07
N GLU A 137 5.56 -11.97 5.77
CA GLU A 137 4.60 -12.93 5.24
C GLU A 137 3.24 -12.28 4.91
N VAL A 138 2.80 -11.31 5.71
CA VAL A 138 1.64 -10.47 5.34
C VAL A 138 1.91 -9.76 4.01
N LEU A 139 3.02 -9.05 3.85
CA LEU A 139 3.33 -8.31 2.62
C LEU A 139 3.45 -9.20 1.38
N GLU A 140 4.01 -10.40 1.53
CA GLU A 140 4.18 -11.38 0.45
C GLU A 140 2.84 -12.00 0.01
N ASN A 141 1.89 -12.17 0.94
CA ASN A 141 0.55 -12.71 0.66
C ASN A 141 -0.49 -11.66 0.26
N VAL A 142 -0.17 -10.36 0.35
CA VAL A 142 -1.07 -9.30 -0.11
C VAL A 142 -0.98 -9.17 -1.63
N GLY A 143 -1.91 -9.84 -2.31
CA GLY A 143 -2.19 -9.69 -3.74
C GLY A 143 -3.14 -8.52 -4.04
N ASP A 144 -4.21 -8.39 -3.26
CA ASP A 144 -5.21 -7.32 -3.34
C ASP A 144 -5.36 -6.62 -1.97
N CYS A 145 -5.20 -5.30 -1.97
CA CYS A 145 -5.32 -4.47 -0.77
C CYS A 145 -6.76 -4.38 -0.23
N ALA A 146 -7.78 -4.71 -1.03
CA ALA A 146 -9.16 -4.85 -0.56
C ALA A 146 -9.31 -6.03 0.42
N GLU A 147 -8.47 -7.05 0.31
CA GLU A 147 -8.47 -8.23 1.18
C GLU A 147 -7.43 -8.17 2.30
N LEU A 148 -6.72 -7.04 2.44
CA LEU A 148 -5.61 -6.91 3.39
C LEU A 148 -5.98 -7.33 4.81
N GLU A 149 -7.14 -6.93 5.32
CA GLU A 149 -7.57 -7.32 6.67
C GLU A 149 -7.78 -8.82 6.82
N LYS A 150 -8.26 -9.51 5.77
CA LYS A 150 -8.37 -10.98 5.76
C LYS A 150 -6.99 -11.64 5.76
N VAL A 151 -6.06 -11.12 4.95
CA VAL A 151 -4.68 -11.63 4.87
C VAL A 151 -3.98 -11.47 6.23
N VAL A 152 -4.07 -10.28 6.83
CA VAL A 152 -3.51 -10.03 8.17
C VAL A 152 -4.12 -10.99 9.19
N ALA A 153 -5.45 -11.14 9.21
CA ALA A 153 -6.11 -12.07 10.14
C ALA A 153 -5.61 -13.51 9.98
N SER A 154 -5.49 -13.99 8.74
CA SER A 154 -5.02 -15.34 8.42
C SER A 154 -3.59 -15.56 8.88
N VAL A 155 -2.67 -14.65 8.54
CA VAL A 155 -1.25 -14.77 8.92
C VAL A 155 -1.11 -14.69 10.45
N LEU A 156 -1.72 -13.69 11.11
CA LEU A 156 -1.63 -13.58 12.57
C LEU A 156 -2.20 -14.80 13.30
N ALA A 157 -3.27 -15.41 12.78
CA ALA A 157 -3.84 -16.64 13.33
C ALA A 157 -2.95 -17.88 13.13
N ALA A 158 -2.13 -17.91 12.07
CA ALA A 158 -1.15 -18.98 11.86
C ALA A 158 0.00 -18.92 12.88
N TYR A 159 0.39 -17.71 13.29
CA TYR A 159 1.47 -17.50 14.27
C TYR A 159 1.00 -17.53 15.74
N GLY A 160 -0.30 -17.48 16.02
CA GLY A 160 -0.79 -17.50 17.40
C GLY A 160 -2.26 -17.87 17.57
N LYS A 161 -2.62 -18.24 18.81
CA LYS A 161 -3.93 -18.85 19.12
C LYS A 161 -5.12 -17.88 19.08
N SER A 162 -4.90 -16.57 19.29
CA SER A 162 -5.98 -15.58 19.29
C SER A 162 -5.47 -14.22 18.82
N VAL A 163 -6.03 -13.71 17.73
CA VAL A 163 -5.71 -12.39 17.19
C VAL A 163 -6.55 -11.34 17.90
N ARG A 164 -5.91 -10.33 18.50
CA ARG A 164 -6.65 -9.22 19.10
C ARG A 164 -7.12 -8.24 18.03
N PHE A 165 -8.26 -7.60 18.26
CA PHE A 165 -8.81 -6.61 17.32
C PHE A 165 -7.85 -5.44 17.06
N ASP A 166 -7.18 -4.93 18.11
CA ASP A 166 -6.23 -3.82 17.96
C ASP A 166 -4.96 -4.23 17.22
N GLU A 167 -4.48 -5.47 17.42
CA GLU A 167 -3.36 -6.02 16.63
C GLU A 167 -3.72 -6.15 15.15
N LEU A 168 -4.89 -6.71 14.85
CA LEU A 168 -5.40 -6.81 13.48
C LEU A 168 -5.48 -5.43 12.83
N LYS A 169 -6.18 -4.50 13.49
CA LYS A 169 -6.43 -3.14 12.99
C LYS A 169 -5.14 -2.39 12.72
N TYR A 170 -4.26 -2.28 13.72
CA TYR A 170 -3.06 -1.46 13.58
C TYR A 170 -1.99 -2.10 12.72
N THR A 171 -1.96 -3.45 12.63
CA THR A 171 -1.14 -4.12 11.62
C THR A 171 -1.63 -3.79 10.21
N ALA A 172 -2.94 -3.90 9.95
CA ALA A 172 -3.49 -3.55 8.63
C ALA A 172 -3.25 -2.08 8.28
N GLU A 173 -3.46 -1.14 9.22
CA GLU A 173 -3.14 0.28 9.01
C GLU A 173 -1.65 0.52 8.75
N LEU A 174 -0.76 -0.18 9.47
CA LEU A 174 0.69 -0.09 9.24
C LEU A 174 1.06 -0.60 7.84
N ILE A 175 0.49 -1.73 7.40
CA ILE A 175 0.73 -2.25 6.05
C ILE A 175 0.19 -1.30 4.98
N LYS A 176 -1.02 -0.75 5.15
CA LYS A 176 -1.58 0.28 4.25
C LYS A 176 -0.65 1.49 4.13
N LEU A 177 -0.02 1.90 5.23
CA LEU A 177 0.88 3.05 5.23
C LEU A 177 2.16 2.82 4.40
N ILE A 178 2.73 1.61 4.46
CA ILE A 178 4.08 1.31 3.93
C ILE A 178 4.08 0.54 2.60
N GLU A 179 2.97 -0.08 2.22
CA GLU A 179 2.82 -0.78 0.96
C GLU A 179 2.23 0.18 -0.08
N PRO A 180 3.01 0.76 -1.02
CA PRO A 180 2.54 1.59 -2.12
C PRO A 180 1.28 1.12 -2.86
N ARG A 181 1.06 -0.21 -2.97
CA ARG A 181 -0.16 -0.76 -3.58
C ARG A 181 -1.41 -0.52 -2.71
N CYS A 182 -1.21 -0.45 -1.39
CA CYS A 182 -2.25 -0.31 -0.37
C CYS A 182 -2.31 1.09 0.25
N SER A 183 -1.28 1.92 0.05
CA SER A 183 -1.32 3.33 0.39
C SER A 183 -2.37 3.96 -0.49
N GLY A 184 -3.41 4.53 0.13
CA GLY A 184 -4.62 4.91 -0.56
C GLY A 184 -4.31 5.64 -1.86
N CYS A 185 -4.99 5.24 -2.95
CA CYS A 185 -4.94 5.92 -4.24
C CYS A 185 -5.65 7.29 -4.18
N GLU A 186 -5.35 8.07 -3.14
CA GLU A 186 -5.64 9.48 -3.03
C GLU A 186 -4.63 10.22 -3.91
N PHE A 187 -5.12 10.86 -4.97
CA PHE A 187 -4.30 11.61 -5.92
C PHE A 187 -3.90 13.01 -5.40
N LYS A 188 -3.64 13.11 -4.10
CA LYS A 188 -2.99 14.26 -3.45
C LYS A 188 -1.47 14.14 -3.65
N CYS A 189 -0.82 15.21 -4.11
CA CYS A 189 0.62 15.26 -4.38
C CYS A 189 1.06 14.12 -5.31
N VAL A 190 0.52 14.08 -6.52
CA VAL A 190 0.64 12.92 -7.42
C VAL A 190 1.99 12.84 -8.14
N THR A 191 2.54 11.63 -8.25
CA THR A 191 3.71 11.29 -9.09
C THR A 191 3.31 10.31 -10.21
N PRO A 192 4.06 10.24 -11.33
CA PRO A 192 3.79 9.27 -12.39
C PRO A 192 3.76 7.82 -11.89
N GLU A 193 4.65 7.46 -10.97
CA GLU A 193 4.75 6.12 -10.39
C GLU A 193 3.49 5.78 -9.58
N LYS A 194 2.98 6.74 -8.80
CA LYS A 194 1.75 6.58 -8.02
C LYS A 194 0.54 6.37 -8.93
N ILE A 195 0.46 7.08 -10.06
CA ILE A 195 -0.61 6.87 -11.05
C ILE A 195 -0.53 5.47 -11.65
N ALA A 196 0.67 5.04 -12.04
CA ALA A 196 0.89 3.72 -12.61
C ALA A 196 0.58 2.56 -11.64
N ALA A 197 0.72 2.79 -10.33
CA ALA A 197 0.34 1.83 -9.28
C ALA A 197 -1.17 1.85 -8.94
N CYS A 198 -1.88 2.91 -9.33
CA CYS A 198 -3.27 3.18 -8.93
C CYS A 198 -4.26 3.20 -10.11
N THR A 199 -3.98 2.46 -11.18
CA THR A 199 -4.80 2.44 -12.41
C THR A 199 -6.25 2.05 -12.16
N GLN A 200 -6.50 1.07 -11.28
CA GLN A 200 -7.86 0.67 -10.92
C GLN A 200 -8.65 1.82 -10.28
N ARG A 201 -7.99 2.66 -9.47
CA ARG A 201 -8.63 3.85 -8.89
C ARG A 201 -8.92 4.91 -9.95
N LEU A 202 -8.06 5.08 -10.96
CA LEU A 202 -8.33 5.97 -12.09
C LEU A 202 -9.61 5.56 -12.82
N VAL A 203 -9.80 4.26 -13.06
CA VAL A 203 -11.02 3.73 -13.66
C VAL A 203 -12.23 4.10 -12.80
N GLN A 204 -12.18 3.83 -11.49
CA GLN A 204 -13.27 4.16 -10.57
C GLN A 204 -13.63 5.66 -10.56
N ILE A 205 -12.64 6.55 -10.64
CA ILE A 205 -12.87 8.00 -10.71
C ILE A 205 -13.48 8.38 -12.07
N ALA A 206 -13.05 7.73 -13.16
CA ALA A 206 -13.54 8.03 -14.50
C ALA A 206 -14.97 7.52 -14.75
N THR A 207 -15.35 6.35 -14.20
CA THR A 207 -16.62 5.66 -14.49
C THR A 207 -17.86 6.55 -14.33
N PRO A 208 -18.04 7.32 -13.23
CA PRO A 208 -19.19 8.22 -13.10
C PRO A 208 -19.29 9.29 -14.20
N HIS A 209 -18.16 9.67 -14.79
CA HIS A 209 -18.11 10.67 -15.86
C HIS A 209 -18.30 10.08 -17.26
N MET A 210 -18.25 8.75 -17.41
CA MET A 210 -18.51 8.09 -18.68
C MET A 210 -19.99 8.16 -19.07
N ARG A 211 -20.92 8.26 -18.11
CA ARG A 211 -22.36 8.28 -18.36
C ARG A 211 -22.75 9.36 -19.38
N GLU A 212 -22.33 10.60 -19.14
CA GLU A 212 -22.60 11.71 -20.05
C GLU A 212 -21.99 11.51 -21.45
N LEU A 213 -20.85 10.80 -21.53
CA LEU A 213 -20.19 10.51 -22.81
C LEU A 213 -20.93 9.41 -23.58
N PHE A 214 -21.43 8.40 -22.87
CA PHE A 214 -22.24 7.33 -23.45
C PHE A 214 -23.58 7.86 -23.96
N GLU A 215 -24.23 8.74 -23.19
CA GLU A 215 -25.47 9.42 -23.60
C GLU A 215 -25.25 10.27 -24.86
N LYS A 216 -24.13 11.02 -24.94
CA LYS A 216 -23.78 11.80 -26.13
C LYS A 216 -23.54 10.95 -27.38
N LEU A 217 -23.06 9.72 -27.20
CA LEU A 217 -22.76 8.77 -28.27
C LEU A 217 -23.89 7.76 -28.49
N ASP A 218 -25.05 7.95 -27.86
CA ASP A 218 -26.19 7.03 -27.95
C ASP A 218 -25.82 5.55 -27.71
N ILE A 219 -24.92 5.30 -26.76
CA ILE A 219 -24.51 3.94 -26.38
C ILE A 219 -25.57 3.39 -25.41
N SER A 220 -26.24 2.32 -25.81
CA SER A 220 -27.41 1.78 -25.07
C SER A 220 -27.08 1.18 -23.68
N LEU A 221 -25.82 0.87 -23.40
CA LEU A 221 -25.37 0.26 -22.14
C LEU A 221 -24.87 1.32 -21.17
N LEU A 222 -25.46 1.40 -19.98
CA LEU A 222 -25.01 2.35 -18.97
C LEU A 222 -23.72 1.88 -18.27
N PRO A 223 -22.79 2.78 -17.92
CA PRO A 223 -21.53 2.42 -17.24
C PRO A 223 -21.69 1.67 -15.91
N GLU A 224 -22.81 1.82 -15.21
CA GLU A 224 -23.08 1.12 -13.94
C GLU A 224 -23.40 -0.37 -14.11
N HIS A 225 -23.74 -0.78 -15.33
CA HIS A 225 -23.97 -2.17 -15.69
C HIS A 225 -22.70 -2.84 -16.23
N LEU A 226 -21.54 -2.18 -16.10
CA LEU A 226 -20.28 -2.67 -16.64
C LEU A 226 -19.30 -3.02 -15.51
N ASP A 227 -18.57 -4.12 -15.70
CA ASP A 227 -17.40 -4.49 -14.91
C ASP A 227 -16.13 -4.25 -15.73
N TYR A 228 -15.08 -3.77 -15.07
CA TYR A 228 -13.77 -3.51 -15.67
C TYR A 228 -12.77 -4.50 -15.09
N VAL A 229 -12.37 -5.48 -15.90
CA VAL A 229 -11.44 -6.53 -15.48
C VAL A 229 -10.06 -6.23 -16.06
N GLN A 230 -9.04 -6.15 -15.21
CA GLN A 230 -7.69 -5.84 -15.67
C GLN A 230 -7.14 -7.00 -16.49
N ILE A 231 -6.67 -6.71 -17.71
CA ILE A 231 -6.07 -7.69 -18.62
C ILE A 231 -4.59 -7.39 -18.88
N ALA A 232 -4.16 -6.14 -18.69
CA ALA A 232 -2.77 -5.72 -18.72
C ALA A 232 -2.56 -4.55 -17.74
N ARG A 233 -1.31 -4.12 -17.58
CA ARG A 233 -0.97 -2.99 -16.71
C ARG A 233 -1.77 -1.71 -17.06
N ASP A 234 -1.97 -1.47 -18.33
CA ASP A 234 -2.58 -0.27 -18.92
C ASP A 234 -3.93 -0.56 -19.62
N ALA A 235 -4.48 -1.77 -19.50
CA ALA A 235 -5.67 -2.18 -20.22
C ALA A 235 -6.64 -3.02 -19.37
N TYR A 236 -7.93 -2.77 -19.58
CA TYR A 236 -9.05 -3.48 -18.95
C TYR A 236 -10.05 -3.94 -20.00
N SER A 237 -10.57 -5.15 -19.86
CA SER A 237 -11.76 -5.58 -20.61
C SER A 237 -13.01 -4.97 -19.98
N ILE A 238 -13.92 -4.46 -20.81
CA ILE A 238 -15.22 -3.95 -20.38
C ILE A 238 -16.26 -5.05 -20.62
N ASN A 239 -16.86 -5.54 -19.55
CA ASN A 239 -17.80 -6.65 -19.57
C ASN A 239 -19.17 -6.22 -19.05
N VAL A 240 -20.25 -6.83 -19.54
CA VAL A 240 -21.58 -6.62 -18.95
C VAL A 240 -21.64 -7.36 -17.62
N LYS A 241 -21.94 -6.62 -16.56
CA LYS A 241 -21.96 -7.09 -15.18
C LYS A 241 -22.87 -8.30 -15.01
N GLY A 242 -22.37 -9.31 -14.31
CA GLY A 242 -23.08 -10.58 -14.10
C GLY A 242 -23.14 -11.49 -15.34
N THR A 243 -22.40 -11.16 -16.40
CA THR A 243 -22.28 -11.99 -17.61
C THR A 243 -20.81 -12.16 -18.01
N ALA A 244 -20.54 -13.09 -18.92
CA ALA A 244 -19.24 -13.22 -19.57
C ALA A 244 -19.12 -12.42 -20.88
N LYS A 245 -20.11 -11.57 -21.21
CA LYS A 245 -20.12 -10.81 -22.46
C LYS A 245 -19.15 -9.63 -22.36
N GLN A 246 -18.03 -9.72 -23.09
CA GLN A 246 -17.15 -8.59 -23.33
C GLN A 246 -17.77 -7.69 -24.42
N ILE A 247 -17.78 -6.39 -24.16
CA ILE A 247 -18.34 -5.39 -25.08
C ILE A 247 -17.30 -4.34 -25.49
N GLY A 248 -16.18 -4.27 -24.78
CA GLY A 248 -15.26 -3.16 -24.93
C GLY A 248 -13.89 -3.35 -24.31
N MET A 249 -13.08 -2.32 -24.47
CA MET A 249 -11.76 -2.20 -23.88
C MET A 249 -11.53 -0.79 -23.33
N LEU A 250 -10.98 -0.72 -22.12
CA LEU A 250 -10.51 0.52 -21.52
C LEU A 250 -8.99 0.55 -21.54
N LEU A 251 -8.43 1.65 -22.02
CA LEU A 251 -6.99 1.88 -22.16
C LEU A 251 -6.58 3.09 -21.31
N ILE A 252 -5.45 2.97 -20.62
CA ILE A 252 -4.89 4.04 -19.79
C ILE A 252 -3.54 4.44 -20.38
N ALA A 253 -3.37 5.72 -20.73
CA ALA A 253 -2.09 6.22 -21.20
C ALA A 253 -1.09 6.43 -20.04
N GLU A 254 0.19 6.53 -20.39
CA GLU A 254 1.20 7.08 -19.50
C GLU A 254 0.83 8.51 -19.07
N PRO A 255 1.15 8.91 -17.82
CA PRO A 255 0.86 10.25 -17.33
C PRO A 255 1.59 11.34 -18.12
N VAL A 256 0.92 12.45 -18.39
CA VAL A 256 1.52 13.64 -19.02
C VAL A 256 1.66 14.78 -18.02
N GLU A 257 2.78 15.51 -18.04
CA GLU A 257 3.08 16.57 -17.07
C GLU A 257 2.47 17.95 -17.41
N THR A 258 1.75 18.07 -18.53
CA THR A 258 1.02 19.29 -18.91
C THR A 258 -0.23 18.96 -19.73
N ALA A 259 -1.27 19.78 -19.62
CA ALA A 259 -2.48 19.69 -20.45
C ALA A 259 -2.30 20.32 -21.85
N GLU A 260 -1.08 20.33 -22.39
CA GLU A 260 -0.81 20.92 -23.70
C GLU A 260 -1.57 20.17 -24.80
N PRO A 261 -2.39 20.87 -25.62
CA PRO A 261 -3.27 20.21 -26.60
C PRO A 261 -2.53 19.27 -27.56
N GLN A 262 -1.32 19.63 -27.99
CA GLN A 262 -0.53 18.82 -28.91
C GLN A 262 -0.04 17.52 -28.25
N ARG A 263 0.38 17.57 -26.98
CA ARG A 263 0.81 16.39 -26.21
C ARG A 263 -0.37 15.45 -25.97
N LEU A 264 -1.53 15.99 -25.62
CA LEU A 264 -2.75 15.20 -25.41
C LEU A 264 -3.19 14.51 -26.70
N LYS A 265 -3.18 15.22 -27.84
CA LYS A 265 -3.46 14.63 -29.17
C LYS A 265 -2.52 13.49 -29.50
N ASN A 266 -1.21 13.69 -29.33
CA ASN A 266 -0.22 12.64 -29.59
C ASN A 266 -0.42 11.42 -28.69
N THR A 267 -0.80 11.65 -27.42
CA THR A 267 -1.05 10.57 -26.46
C THR A 267 -2.31 9.78 -26.81
N LEU A 268 -3.39 10.45 -27.19
CA LEU A 268 -4.60 9.79 -27.68
C LEU A 268 -4.35 9.01 -28.98
N ALA A 269 -3.57 9.56 -29.91
CA ALA A 269 -3.22 8.89 -31.16
C ALA A 269 -2.46 7.56 -30.92
N LYS A 270 -1.58 7.50 -29.92
CA LYS A 270 -0.93 6.23 -29.53
C LYS A 270 -1.93 5.19 -29.00
N LEU A 271 -2.97 5.63 -28.28
CA LEU A 271 -4.02 4.72 -27.83
C LEU A 271 -4.92 4.27 -29.00
N ASP A 272 -5.10 5.12 -30.01
CA ASP A 272 -5.88 4.79 -31.22
C ASP A 272 -5.27 3.63 -32.01
N GLU A 273 -3.95 3.40 -31.93
CA GLU A 273 -3.29 2.23 -32.55
C GLU A 273 -3.86 0.89 -32.03
N LYS A 274 -4.48 0.88 -30.85
CA LYS A 274 -5.11 -0.29 -30.24
C LYS A 274 -6.63 -0.36 -30.51
N ILE A 275 -7.21 0.60 -31.24
CA ILE A 275 -8.64 0.67 -31.56
C ILE A 275 -8.86 0.14 -32.97
N VAL A 276 -9.75 -0.84 -33.10
CA VAL A 276 -10.16 -1.40 -34.39
C VAL A 276 -11.67 -1.28 -34.53
N GLU A 277 -12.11 -0.69 -35.64
CA GLU A 277 -13.53 -0.51 -35.97
C GLU A 277 -14.28 -1.86 -35.97
N GLY A 278 -15.48 -1.89 -35.39
CA GLY A 278 -16.34 -3.07 -35.38
C GLY A 278 -15.91 -4.24 -34.49
N VAL A 279 -14.74 -4.20 -33.84
CA VAL A 279 -14.29 -5.28 -32.93
C VAL A 279 -15.01 -5.21 -31.58
N TYR A 280 -15.23 -4.00 -31.07
CA TYR A 280 -15.93 -3.77 -29.81
C TYR A 280 -17.01 -2.71 -29.98
N GLU A 281 -18.05 -2.79 -29.15
CA GLU A 281 -19.14 -1.80 -29.11
C GLU A 281 -18.61 -0.46 -28.59
N VAL A 282 -17.64 -0.49 -27.67
CA VAL A 282 -17.07 0.70 -27.03
C VAL A 282 -15.59 0.55 -26.68
N TYR A 283 -14.84 1.62 -26.87
CA TYR A 283 -13.51 1.82 -26.30
C TYR A 283 -13.53 3.03 -25.37
N VAL A 284 -12.80 2.93 -24.26
CA VAL A 284 -12.62 4.03 -23.32
C VAL A 284 -11.13 4.33 -23.19
N LYS A 285 -10.75 5.59 -23.33
CA LYS A 285 -9.37 6.06 -23.15
C LYS A 285 -9.32 6.98 -21.94
N ILE A 286 -8.38 6.72 -21.05
CA ILE A 286 -8.08 7.58 -19.89
C ILE A 286 -6.65 8.10 -20.06
N VAL A 287 -6.49 9.41 -20.14
CA VAL A 287 -5.18 10.07 -20.13
C VAL A 287 -5.00 10.81 -18.80
N PRO A 288 -4.10 10.36 -17.91
CA PRO A 288 -3.77 11.05 -16.67
C PRO A 288 -2.93 12.30 -16.97
N ILE A 289 -3.34 13.45 -16.42
CA ILE A 289 -2.68 14.74 -16.60
C ILE A 289 -2.25 15.26 -15.23
N ILE A 290 -0.95 15.38 -15.02
CA ILE A 290 -0.36 15.94 -13.81
C ILE A 290 -0.21 17.44 -14.00
N GLU A 291 -0.80 18.24 -13.11
CA GLU A 291 -0.71 19.71 -13.15
C GLU A 291 -0.09 20.26 -11.86
N GLY A 292 0.85 21.20 -12.03
CA GLY A 292 1.50 21.94 -10.93
C GLY A 292 3.01 21.99 -11.10
N GLY A 293 3.58 23.20 -11.04
CA GLY A 293 5.01 23.46 -11.13
C GLY A 293 5.41 24.64 -10.25
N GLY A 294 6.46 24.46 -9.43
CA GLY A 294 6.95 25.46 -8.48
C GLY A 294 6.67 25.09 -7.02
N GLY A 295 7.49 24.22 -6.44
CA GLY A 295 7.60 23.98 -4.98
C GLY A 295 6.38 23.38 -4.24
N GLY A 296 5.18 23.39 -4.82
CA GLY A 296 3.95 22.83 -4.24
C GLY A 296 3.55 21.45 -4.80
N CYS A 297 2.60 20.79 -4.12
CA CYS A 297 2.08 19.48 -4.52
C CYS A 297 1.36 19.51 -5.87
N ARG A 298 1.63 18.49 -6.70
CA ARG A 298 0.99 18.31 -8.01
C ARG A 298 -0.40 17.69 -7.87
N SER A 299 -1.32 18.12 -8.74
CA SER A 299 -2.72 17.66 -8.82
C SER A 299 -2.96 16.77 -10.04
N LEU A 300 -4.03 15.97 -10.02
CA LEU A 300 -4.40 15.08 -11.12
C LEU A 300 -5.70 15.53 -11.82
N LYS A 301 -5.66 15.61 -13.14
CA LYS A 301 -6.83 15.63 -14.01
C LYS A 301 -6.83 14.40 -14.91
N LEU A 302 -8.00 14.00 -15.39
CA LEU A 302 -8.16 12.93 -16.36
C LEU A 302 -8.81 13.50 -17.61
N LEU A 303 -8.26 13.21 -18.78
CA LEU A 303 -9.02 13.29 -20.02
C LEU A 303 -9.62 11.92 -20.29
N VAL A 304 -10.94 11.84 -20.27
CA VAL A 304 -11.69 10.62 -20.58
C VAL A 304 -12.28 10.79 -21.97
N GLU A 305 -11.98 9.85 -22.87
CA GLU A 305 -12.55 9.81 -24.22
C GLU A 305 -13.21 8.46 -24.46
N VAL A 306 -14.47 8.49 -24.89
CA VAL A 306 -15.22 7.30 -25.30
C VAL A 306 -15.26 7.29 -26.82
N VAL A 307 -15.00 6.12 -27.40
CA VAL A 307 -15.08 5.86 -28.83
C VAL A 307 -16.09 4.74 -29.04
N ARG A 308 -17.16 5.00 -29.79
CA ARG A 308 -18.14 3.99 -30.18
C ARG A 308 -17.58 3.11 -31.30
N GLY A 309 -18.12 1.90 -31.48
CA GLY A 309 -17.62 0.92 -32.44
C GLY A 309 -17.51 1.39 -33.90
N ASP A 310 -18.24 2.45 -34.29
CA ASP A 310 -18.19 3.15 -35.58
C ASP A 310 -17.23 4.35 -35.60
N LEU A 311 -16.34 4.42 -34.61
CA LEU A 311 -15.31 5.44 -34.42
C LEU A 311 -15.81 6.84 -34.06
N GLU A 312 -17.10 7.03 -33.78
CA GLU A 312 -17.62 8.29 -33.22
C GLU A 312 -17.06 8.50 -31.81
N ARG A 313 -16.68 9.75 -31.47
CA ARG A 313 -15.92 10.05 -30.24
C ARG A 313 -16.51 11.18 -29.44
N ALA A 314 -16.46 11.05 -28.13
CA ALA A 314 -16.78 12.12 -27.18
C ALA A 314 -15.76 12.13 -26.05
N SER A 315 -15.27 13.31 -25.69
CA SER A 315 -14.28 13.46 -24.61
C SER A 315 -14.68 14.53 -23.58
N LYS A 316 -14.15 14.35 -22.37
CA LYS A 316 -14.37 15.26 -21.24
C LYS A 316 -13.14 15.30 -20.33
N LEU A 317 -12.81 16.51 -19.87
CA LEU A 317 -11.85 16.70 -18.79
C LEU A 317 -12.54 16.55 -17.43
N VAL A 318 -11.95 15.72 -16.59
CA VAL A 318 -12.39 15.40 -15.24
C VAL A 318 -11.32 15.87 -14.27
N LYS A 319 -11.72 16.62 -13.24
CA LYS A 319 -10.84 16.85 -12.10
C LYS A 319 -10.95 15.64 -11.18
N ALA A 320 -9.82 15.01 -10.86
CA ALA A 320 -9.82 14.02 -9.79
C ALA A 320 -9.95 14.80 -8.47
N SER A 321 -11.18 15.03 -8.01
CA SER A 321 -11.45 15.75 -6.78
C SER A 321 -10.71 15.10 -5.61
N SER A 322 -10.02 15.93 -4.84
CA SER A 322 -9.30 15.61 -3.60
C SER A 322 -10.20 15.16 -2.46
#